data_AF-A0A940KPJ0-F1
#
_entry.id   AF-A0A940KPJ0-F1
#
_cell.length_a   1.000
_cell.length_b   1.000
_cell.length_c   1.000
_cell.angle_alpha   90.00
_cell.angle_beta   90.00
_cell.angle_gamma   90.00
#
_symmetry.space_group_name_H-M   'P 1'
#
loop_
_entity.id
_entity.type
_entity.pdbx_description
1 polymer ?
#
loop_
_entity_poly.entity_id
_entity_poly.type
_entity_poly.pdbx_seq_one_letter_code
_entity_poly.pdbx_strand_id
1 'polypeptide(L)'
;MKRVTLAMYMLQPSSATKRSFSISVYVTTIIIACLFSNALRAQTSSASPTPEYQRVIKERVTKIVDVLEITDSKKYNNALETISSQYFALNDIHEKSKEKIAQIKKEAPAEKQSEEIKKEDEIKSGVLKQQHDRFIAQLKKDLSDAQIEKVKNGMTYNVLNVTYTAYQDMIPSLTTEQKDKIYT
;
A
#
# COMPACT_ATOMS: atom_id res chain seq x y z
N MET A 1 34.25 56.84 -76.57
CA MET A 1 35.37 56.16 -77.28
C MET A 1 35.48 54.72 -76.77
N LYS A 2 35.41 53.72 -77.67
CA LYS A 2 36.04 52.36 -77.65
C LYS A 2 36.03 51.60 -76.29
N ARG A 3 35.51 50.38 -76.09
CA ARG A 3 35.58 49.11 -76.87
C ARG A 3 34.80 48.03 -76.06
N VAL A 4 33.92 47.22 -76.67
CA VAL A 4 34.11 45.76 -76.98
C VAL A 4 33.90 44.83 -75.77
N THR A 5 32.76 44.10 -75.66
CA THR A 5 32.54 42.66 -75.99
C THR A 5 33.12 41.71 -74.90
N LEU A 6 32.43 40.72 -74.29
CA LEU A 6 31.87 39.51 -74.89
C LEU A 6 31.15 38.62 -73.83
N ALA A 7 29.96 38.14 -74.21
CA ALA A 7 29.31 36.82 -74.04
C ALA A 7 29.71 35.88 -72.86
N MET A 8 28.78 35.33 -72.05
CA MET A 8 27.69 34.37 -72.32
C MET A 8 28.11 32.91 -71.99
N TYR A 9 27.21 32.20 -71.27
CA TYR A 9 27.18 30.75 -70.98
C TYR A 9 28.19 30.22 -69.94
N MET A 10 27.86 29.30 -69.02
CA MET A 10 26.97 28.14 -69.07
C MET A 10 26.83 27.55 -67.64
N LEU A 11 25.72 26.82 -67.38
CA LEU A 11 25.55 25.71 -66.42
C LEU A 11 25.16 25.98 -64.94
N GLN A 12 23.87 25.78 -64.64
CA GLN A 12 23.42 24.98 -63.47
C GLN A 12 23.77 23.48 -63.71
N PRO A 13 23.87 22.55 -62.71
CA PRO A 13 22.92 22.41 -61.59
C PRO A 13 23.43 21.84 -60.23
N SER A 14 22.47 21.75 -59.29
CA SER A 14 22.21 20.61 -58.37
C SER A 14 22.53 20.70 -56.87
N SER A 15 21.46 20.40 -56.12
CA SER A 15 21.34 19.71 -54.82
C SER A 15 21.74 20.40 -53.50
N ALA A 16 20.69 20.89 -52.84
CA ALA A 16 20.22 20.46 -51.50
C ALA A 16 21.09 20.69 -50.24
N THR A 17 20.36 20.73 -49.11
CA THR A 17 20.80 20.74 -47.68
C THR A 17 21.21 22.13 -47.15
N LYS A 18 20.70 22.70 -46.04
CA LYS A 18 20.08 22.16 -44.81
C LYS A 18 19.05 23.15 -44.24
N ARG A 19 17.87 22.65 -43.88
CA ARG A 19 16.84 23.31 -43.07
C ARG A 19 16.90 22.67 -41.67
N SER A 20 17.63 23.26 -40.71
CA SER A 20 17.67 22.70 -39.34
C SER A 20 18.21 23.67 -38.27
N PHE A 21 17.77 24.94 -38.23
CA PHE A 21 18.26 25.90 -37.23
C PHE A 21 17.19 26.66 -36.42
N SER A 22 15.92 26.25 -36.41
CA SER A 22 14.88 27.06 -35.72
C SER A 22 13.94 26.30 -34.78
N ILE A 23 14.25 25.05 -34.41
CA ILE A 23 13.39 24.26 -33.49
C ILE A 23 14.10 23.95 -32.15
N SER A 24 15.45 23.95 -32.11
CA SER A 24 16.20 23.57 -30.90
C SER A 24 16.26 24.64 -29.80
N VAL A 25 15.92 25.90 -30.10
CA VAL A 25 16.03 27.03 -29.14
C VAL A 25 14.74 27.23 -28.32
N TYR A 26 13.60 26.72 -28.81
CA TYR A 26 12.32 26.82 -28.10
C TYR A 26 12.08 25.65 -27.14
N VAL A 27 12.75 24.52 -27.31
CA VAL A 27 12.59 23.33 -26.45
C VAL A 27 13.37 23.48 -25.13
N THR A 28 14.45 24.26 -25.12
CA THR A 28 15.27 24.49 -23.91
C THR A 28 14.74 25.59 -22.99
N THR A 29 13.87 26.48 -23.47
CA THR A 29 13.27 27.58 -22.68
C THR A 29 11.97 27.21 -21.98
N ILE A 30 11.30 26.11 -22.36
CA ILE A 30 10.09 25.60 -21.69
C ILE A 30 10.41 24.70 -20.48
N ILE A 31 11.63 24.16 -20.39
CA ILE A 31 12.02 23.19 -19.35
C ILE A 31 12.48 23.88 -18.04
N ILE A 32 12.79 25.17 -18.06
CA ILE A 32 13.24 25.94 -16.87
C ILE A 32 12.08 26.67 -16.15
N ALA A 33 10.84 26.61 -16.68
CA ALA A 33 9.64 27.14 -16.02
C ALA A 33 8.84 26.09 -15.20
N CYS A 34 9.27 24.82 -15.20
CA CYS A 34 8.63 23.74 -14.43
C CYS A 34 9.35 23.39 -13.11
N LEU A 35 10.35 24.16 -12.68
CA LEU A 35 11.17 23.88 -11.49
C LEU A 35 10.93 24.81 -10.29
N PHE A 36 9.84 25.59 -10.29
CA PHE A 36 9.45 26.42 -9.15
C PHE A 36 7.94 26.41 -8.92
N SER A 37 7.39 25.26 -8.48
CA SER A 37 6.14 25.16 -7.70
C SER A 37 5.87 23.69 -7.30
N ASN A 38 6.76 23.11 -6.51
CA ASN A 38 6.45 21.90 -5.73
C ASN A 38 7.11 21.98 -4.36
N ALA A 39 6.86 23.08 -3.65
CA ALA A 39 7.12 23.18 -2.22
C ALA A 39 5.80 23.58 -1.57
N LEU A 40 4.93 22.59 -1.33
CA LEU A 40 3.82 22.58 -0.34
C LEU A 40 2.82 21.46 -0.66
N ARG A 41 3.21 20.19 -0.40
CA ARG A 41 2.29 19.13 0.08
C ARG A 41 3.06 18.13 0.94
N ALA A 42 3.73 18.62 1.97
CA ALA A 42 4.15 17.77 3.10
C ALA A 42 3.16 17.99 4.24
N GLN A 43 1.92 17.52 4.05
CA GLN A 43 0.95 17.40 5.12
C GLN A 43 0.01 16.23 4.80
N THR A 44 0.48 15.01 5.04
CA THR A 44 -0.42 13.88 5.27
C THR A 44 -0.63 13.79 6.77
N SER A 45 -1.50 14.66 7.29
CA SER A 45 -2.13 14.46 8.59
C SER A 45 -3.28 13.47 8.35
N SER A 46 -3.15 12.22 8.83
CA SER A 46 -4.19 11.16 8.80
C SER A 46 -5.09 11.18 7.56
N ALA A 47 -4.54 10.84 6.39
CA ALA A 47 -5.31 10.80 5.15
C ALA A 47 -6.28 9.61 5.16
N SER A 48 -7.56 9.87 4.89
CA SER A 48 -8.53 8.81 4.58
C SER A 48 -7.94 7.80 3.59
N PRO A 49 -8.24 6.49 3.71
CA PRO A 49 -7.73 5.47 2.81
C PRO A 49 -7.82 5.90 1.34
N THR A 50 -6.74 5.75 0.58
CA THR A 50 -6.75 6.11 -0.85
C THR A 50 -7.79 5.26 -1.59
N PRO A 51 -8.42 5.76 -2.66
CA PRO A 51 -9.40 4.98 -3.43
C PRO A 51 -8.85 3.63 -3.91
N GLU A 52 -7.57 3.58 -4.29
CA GLU A 52 -6.90 2.35 -4.71
C GLU A 52 -6.76 1.36 -3.55
N TYR A 53 -6.37 1.85 -2.37
CA TYR A 53 -6.26 1.01 -1.18
C TYR A 53 -7.62 0.46 -0.75
N GLN A 54 -8.67 1.28 -0.78
CA GLN A 54 -10.04 0.84 -0.52
C GLN A 54 -10.48 -0.27 -1.47
N ARG A 55 -10.18 -0.14 -2.76
CA ARG A 55 -10.50 -1.17 -3.76
C ARG A 55 -9.79 -2.48 -3.46
N VAL A 56 -8.49 -2.45 -3.18
CA VAL A 56 -7.70 -3.66 -2.86
C VAL A 56 -8.23 -4.34 -1.60
N ILE A 57 -8.56 -3.57 -0.56
CA ILE A 57 -9.16 -4.12 0.65
C ILE A 57 -10.53 -4.73 0.35
N LYS A 58 -11.38 -4.05 -0.41
CA LYS A 58 -12.69 -4.58 -0.80
C LYS A 58 -12.58 -5.92 -1.53
N GLU A 59 -11.68 -6.03 -2.51
CA GLU A 59 -11.44 -7.28 -3.26
C GLU A 59 -10.96 -8.42 -2.35
N ARG A 60 -10.02 -8.12 -1.45
CA ARG A 60 -9.52 -9.08 -0.47
C ARG A 60 -10.63 -9.55 0.47
N VAL A 61 -11.38 -8.61 1.02
CA VAL A 61 -12.44 -8.91 2.00
C VAL A 61 -13.59 -9.67 1.35
N THR A 62 -13.95 -9.35 0.11
CA THR A 62 -14.94 -10.12 -0.67
C THR A 62 -14.55 -11.59 -0.74
N LYS A 63 -13.29 -11.89 -1.12
CA LYS A 63 -12.79 -13.28 -1.14
C LYS A 63 -12.85 -13.99 0.21
N ILE A 64 -12.66 -13.27 1.32
CA ILE A 64 -12.77 -13.84 2.67
C ILE A 64 -14.23 -14.16 2.99
N VAL A 65 -15.15 -13.22 2.72
CA VAL A 65 -16.57 -13.37 3.07
C VAL A 65 -17.26 -14.40 2.19
N ASP A 66 -16.87 -14.55 0.92
CA ASP A 66 -17.43 -15.55 0.01
C ASP A 66 -17.23 -16.99 0.53
N VAL A 67 -16.12 -17.28 1.20
CA VAL A 67 -15.81 -18.59 1.82
C VAL A 67 -16.69 -18.91 3.04
N LEU A 68 -17.38 -17.89 3.57
CA LEU A 68 -18.27 -18.04 4.73
C LEU A 68 -19.66 -18.58 4.35
N GLU A 69 -19.99 -18.59 3.04
CA GLU A 69 -21.25 -19.11 2.48
C GLU A 69 -22.49 -18.50 3.15
N ILE A 70 -22.43 -17.19 3.45
CA ILE A 70 -23.53 -16.46 4.09
C ILE A 70 -24.64 -16.24 3.07
N THR A 71 -25.82 -16.80 3.33
CA THR A 71 -27.00 -16.66 2.45
C THR A 71 -27.81 -15.40 2.72
N ASP A 72 -27.76 -14.87 3.95
CA ASP A 72 -28.42 -13.63 4.33
C ASP A 72 -27.62 -12.42 3.84
N SER A 73 -28.20 -11.65 2.90
CA SER A 73 -27.52 -10.51 2.28
C SER A 73 -27.12 -9.42 3.29
N LYS A 74 -27.91 -9.20 4.34
CA LYS A 74 -27.59 -8.18 5.36
C LYS A 74 -26.38 -8.61 6.17
N LYS A 75 -26.35 -9.87 6.63
CA LYS A 75 -25.19 -10.43 7.35
C LYS A 75 -23.94 -10.44 6.48
N TYR A 76 -24.07 -10.76 5.20
CA TYR A 76 -22.96 -10.73 4.24
C TYR A 76 -22.37 -9.31 4.13
N ASN A 77 -23.22 -8.30 3.92
CA ASN A 77 -22.79 -6.90 3.82
C ASN A 77 -22.19 -6.38 5.14
N ASN A 78 -22.77 -6.72 6.29
CA ASN A 78 -22.22 -6.37 7.59
C ASN A 78 -20.83 -7.00 7.80
N ALA A 79 -20.62 -8.25 7.39
CA ALA A 79 -19.33 -8.91 7.46
C ALA A 79 -18.29 -8.22 6.55
N LEU A 80 -18.66 -7.87 5.31
CA LEU A 80 -17.80 -7.09 4.40
C LEU A 80 -17.36 -5.76 5.05
N GLU A 81 -18.30 -5.02 5.62
CA GLU A 81 -18.03 -3.72 6.24
C GLU A 81 -17.15 -3.87 7.49
N THR A 82 -17.47 -4.83 8.36
CA THR A 82 -16.73 -5.06 9.61
C THR A 82 -15.27 -5.45 9.33
N ILE A 83 -15.03 -6.37 8.39
CA ILE A 83 -13.67 -6.83 8.06
C ILE A 83 -12.90 -5.75 7.29
N SER A 84 -13.55 -5.01 6.39
CA SER A 84 -12.89 -3.87 5.70
C SER A 84 -12.46 -2.79 6.68
N SER A 85 -13.35 -2.44 7.62
CA SER A 85 -13.08 -1.48 8.68
C SER A 85 -11.92 -1.91 9.57
N GLN A 86 -11.81 -3.22 9.86
CA GLN A 86 -10.67 -3.76 10.60
C GLN A 86 -9.33 -3.52 9.88
N TYR A 87 -9.26 -3.74 8.56
CA TYR A 87 -8.04 -3.46 7.80
C TYR A 87 -7.66 -1.97 7.86
N PHE A 88 -8.64 -1.08 7.70
CA PHE A 88 -8.40 0.36 7.77
C PHE A 88 -7.98 0.81 9.17
N ALA A 89 -8.61 0.29 10.21
CA ALA A 89 -8.27 0.61 11.59
C ALA A 89 -6.84 0.14 11.95
N LEU A 90 -6.45 -1.07 11.54
CA LEU A 90 -5.08 -1.55 11.74
C LEU A 90 -4.07 -0.66 11.03
N ASN A 91 -4.32 -0.30 9.77
CA ASN A 91 -3.45 0.59 9.01
C ASN A 91 -3.27 1.95 9.71
N ASP A 92 -4.37 2.57 10.13
CA ASP A 92 -4.36 3.85 10.83
C ASP A 92 -3.58 3.79 12.16
N ILE A 93 -3.79 2.74 12.96
CA ILE A 93 -3.04 2.52 14.21
C ILE A 93 -1.53 2.43 13.94
N HIS A 94 -1.13 1.70 12.90
CA HIS A 94 0.28 1.54 12.55
C HIS A 94 0.90 2.82 11.99
N GLU A 95 0.22 3.54 11.09
CA GLU A 95 0.74 4.80 10.54
C GLU A 95 0.86 5.88 11.63
N LYS A 96 -0.12 6.00 12.53
CA LYS A 96 -0.02 6.92 13.69
C LYS A 96 1.17 6.61 14.59
N SER A 97 1.38 5.33 14.92
CA SER A 97 2.53 4.93 15.75
C SER A 97 3.86 5.20 15.03
N LYS A 98 3.94 4.95 13.74
CA LYS A 98 5.11 5.22 12.90
C LYS A 98 5.42 6.73 12.81
N GLU A 99 4.41 7.57 12.63
CA GLU A 99 4.55 9.04 12.64
C GLU A 99 5.11 9.53 13.98
N LYS A 100 4.56 9.04 15.10
CA LYS A 100 5.07 9.38 16.44
C LYS A 100 6.49 8.90 16.68
N ILE A 101 6.84 7.68 16.27
CA ILE A 101 8.21 7.17 16.39
C ILE A 101 9.17 8.03 15.56
N ALA A 102 8.76 8.47 14.37
CA ALA A 102 9.55 9.40 13.56
C ALA A 102 9.74 10.76 14.26
N GLN A 103 8.70 11.27 14.93
CA GLN A 103 8.78 12.47 15.74
C GLN A 103 9.74 12.31 16.93
N ILE A 104 9.63 11.22 17.70
CA ILE A 104 10.53 10.91 18.83
C ILE A 104 12.00 10.90 18.36
N LYS A 105 12.28 10.26 17.22
CA LYS A 105 13.65 10.21 16.66
C LYS A 105 14.19 11.58 16.24
N LYS A 106 13.31 12.52 15.90
CA LYS A 106 13.67 13.88 15.47
C LYS A 106 13.82 14.85 16.65
N GLU A 107 12.99 14.71 17.68
CA GLU A 107 12.79 15.74 18.71
C GLU A 107 13.30 15.33 20.09
N ALA A 108 13.30 14.04 20.43
CA ALA A 108 13.71 13.59 21.76
C ALA A 108 15.24 13.46 21.89
N PRO A 109 15.82 13.75 23.08
CA PRO A 109 17.22 13.50 23.37
C PRO A 109 17.60 12.05 23.11
N ALA A 110 18.79 11.79 22.54
CA ALA A 110 19.20 10.47 22.08
C ALA A 110 19.13 9.40 23.19
N GLU A 111 19.46 9.77 24.42
CA GLU A 111 19.40 8.92 25.61
C GLU A 111 17.98 8.53 26.03
N LYS A 112 16.95 9.29 25.62
CA LYS A 112 15.54 9.04 25.95
C LYS A 112 14.76 8.33 24.84
N GLN A 113 15.26 8.35 23.60
CA GLN A 113 14.53 7.80 22.44
C GLN A 113 14.14 6.34 22.62
N SER A 114 15.02 5.50 23.16
CA SER A 114 14.73 4.08 23.38
C SER A 114 13.55 3.86 24.33
N GLU A 115 13.51 4.61 25.44
CA GLU A 115 12.44 4.52 26.43
C GLU A 115 11.11 5.04 25.87
N GLU A 116 11.13 6.15 25.13
CA GLU A 116 9.92 6.74 24.54
C GLU A 116 9.35 5.88 23.41
N ILE A 117 10.20 5.29 22.56
CA ILE A 117 9.76 4.34 21.53
C ILE A 117 9.10 3.12 22.16
N LYS A 118 9.69 2.58 23.25
CA LYS A 118 9.09 1.46 23.98
C LYS A 118 7.71 1.82 24.54
N LYS A 119 7.55 3.02 25.11
CA LYS A 119 6.24 3.50 25.60
C LYS A 119 5.22 3.61 24.45
N GLU A 120 5.62 4.10 23.28
CA GLU A 120 4.73 4.16 22.12
C GLU A 120 4.35 2.76 21.60
N ASP A 121 5.28 1.78 21.65
CA ASP A 121 4.98 0.39 21.32
C ASP A 121 3.98 -0.25 22.29
N GLU A 122 4.09 0.04 23.58
CA GLU A 122 3.13 -0.39 24.61
C GLU A 122 1.75 0.24 24.38
N ILE A 123 1.69 1.55 24.07
CA ILE A 123 0.45 2.25 23.72
C ILE A 123 -0.20 1.62 22.48
N LYS A 124 0.56 1.44 21.40
CA LYS A 124 0.08 0.78 20.17
C LYS A 124 -0.47 -0.61 20.48
N SER A 125 0.24 -1.40 21.28
CA SER A 125 -0.19 -2.75 21.66
C SER A 125 -1.51 -2.73 22.43
N GLY A 126 -1.69 -1.79 23.36
CA GLY A 126 -2.94 -1.59 24.08
C GLY A 126 -4.11 -1.22 23.15
N VAL A 127 -3.89 -0.31 22.20
CA VAL A 127 -4.90 0.09 21.22
C VAL A 127 -5.26 -1.07 20.28
N LEU A 128 -4.26 -1.83 19.81
CA LEU A 128 -4.48 -3.02 18.98
C LEU A 128 -5.33 -4.07 19.72
N LYS A 129 -5.09 -4.28 21.02
CA LYS A 129 -5.91 -5.18 21.83
C LYS A 129 -7.37 -4.71 21.90
N GLN A 130 -7.60 -3.42 22.19
CA GLN A 130 -8.96 -2.87 22.23
C GLN A 130 -9.67 -2.98 20.87
N GLN A 131 -8.93 -2.76 19.78
CA GLN A 131 -9.44 -2.91 18.42
C GLN A 131 -9.79 -4.37 18.12
N HIS A 132 -8.96 -5.33 18.55
CA HIS A 132 -9.25 -6.76 18.42
C HIS A 132 -10.54 -7.15 19.15
N ASP A 133 -10.67 -6.75 20.42
CA ASP A 133 -11.85 -7.07 21.24
C ASP A 133 -13.13 -6.52 20.58
N ARG A 134 -13.08 -5.29 20.06
CA ARG A 134 -14.18 -4.67 19.31
C ARG A 134 -14.52 -5.42 18.02
N PHE A 135 -13.51 -5.78 17.24
CA PHE A 135 -13.68 -6.49 15.97
C PHE A 135 -14.38 -7.84 16.18
N ILE A 136 -13.92 -8.64 17.14
CA ILE A 136 -14.54 -9.92 17.47
C ILE A 136 -15.99 -9.72 17.95
N ALA A 137 -16.24 -8.73 18.80
CA ALA A 137 -17.59 -8.42 19.27
C ALA A 137 -18.54 -7.99 18.14
N GLN A 138 -18.05 -7.28 17.11
CA GLN A 138 -18.83 -6.91 15.94
C GLN A 138 -19.15 -8.12 15.07
N LEU A 139 -18.16 -8.97 14.76
CA LEU A 139 -18.39 -10.18 13.97
C LEU A 139 -19.40 -11.13 14.62
N LYS A 140 -19.36 -11.30 15.95
CA LYS A 140 -20.28 -12.17 16.71
C LYS A 140 -21.75 -11.77 16.60
N LYS A 141 -22.08 -10.57 16.12
CA LYS A 141 -23.47 -10.15 15.90
C LYS A 141 -24.11 -10.87 14.71
N ASP A 142 -23.31 -11.21 13.71
CA ASP A 142 -23.80 -11.73 12.42
C ASP A 142 -23.24 -13.13 12.09
N LEU A 143 -22.08 -13.49 12.65
CA LEU A 143 -21.34 -14.71 12.33
C LEU A 143 -21.30 -15.69 13.51
N SER A 144 -21.29 -16.99 13.18
CA SER A 144 -20.98 -18.06 14.15
C SER A 144 -19.49 -18.13 14.47
N ASP A 145 -19.12 -18.78 15.58
CA ASP A 145 -17.70 -18.96 15.94
C ASP A 145 -16.91 -19.69 14.85
N ALA A 146 -17.51 -20.67 14.17
CA ALA A 146 -16.87 -21.36 13.04
C ALA A 146 -16.61 -20.43 11.84
N GLN A 147 -17.53 -19.51 11.55
CA GLN A 147 -17.32 -18.50 10.52
C GLN A 147 -16.26 -17.47 10.94
N ILE A 148 -16.20 -17.11 12.22
CA ILE A 148 -15.15 -16.23 12.75
C ILE A 148 -13.77 -16.87 12.60
N GLU A 149 -13.63 -18.18 12.86
CA GLU A 149 -12.38 -18.89 12.58
C GLU A 149 -12.02 -18.87 11.09
N LYS A 150 -12.99 -19.07 10.19
CA LYS A 150 -12.76 -18.89 8.75
C LYS A 150 -12.31 -17.46 8.40
N VAL A 151 -12.86 -16.42 9.02
CA VAL A 151 -12.39 -15.04 8.84
C VAL A 151 -10.94 -14.87 9.29
N LYS A 152 -10.59 -15.36 10.49
CA LYS A 152 -9.21 -15.31 11.01
C LYS A 152 -8.23 -16.03 10.06
N ASN A 153 -8.61 -17.21 9.59
CA ASN A 153 -7.82 -17.96 8.61
C ASN A 153 -7.67 -17.18 7.30
N GLY A 154 -8.76 -16.62 6.77
CA GLY A 154 -8.73 -15.80 5.55
C GLY A 154 -7.83 -14.58 5.67
N MET A 155 -7.85 -13.89 6.81
CA MET A 155 -7.01 -12.71 7.06
C MET A 155 -5.52 -13.05 7.24
N THR A 156 -5.20 -14.29 7.62
CA THR A 156 -3.84 -14.78 7.89
C THR A 156 -3.34 -15.76 6.82
N TYR A 157 -4.00 -15.83 5.66
CA TYR A 157 -3.66 -16.74 4.57
C TYR A 157 -3.65 -18.23 4.96
N ASN A 158 -4.48 -18.61 5.93
CA ASN A 158 -4.64 -19.97 6.41
C ASN A 158 -3.35 -20.62 6.94
N VAL A 159 -2.39 -19.80 7.40
CA VAL A 159 -1.04 -20.23 7.77
C VAL A 159 -1.04 -21.30 8.85
N LEU A 160 -1.94 -21.22 9.85
CA LEU A 160 -2.05 -22.25 10.89
C LEU A 160 -2.25 -23.63 10.28
N ASN A 161 -3.29 -23.80 9.46
CA ASN A 161 -3.63 -25.09 8.87
C ASN A 161 -2.53 -25.58 7.92
N VAL A 162 -2.00 -24.70 7.05
CA VAL A 162 -0.91 -25.05 6.13
C VAL A 162 0.32 -25.54 6.88
N THR A 163 0.73 -24.81 7.92
CA THR A 163 1.95 -25.13 8.68
C THR A 163 1.75 -26.39 9.51
N TYR A 164 0.59 -26.53 10.15
CA TYR A 164 0.28 -27.70 10.97
C TYR A 164 0.21 -28.99 10.15
N THR A 165 -0.40 -28.95 8.95
CA THR A 165 -0.38 -30.08 8.02
C THR A 165 1.05 -30.39 7.58
N ALA A 166 1.83 -29.39 7.19
CA ALA A 166 3.22 -29.60 6.78
C ALA A 166 4.08 -30.27 7.87
N TYR A 167 3.91 -29.90 9.14
CA TYR A 167 4.62 -30.55 10.24
C TYR A 167 4.22 -32.01 10.44
N GLN A 168 2.94 -32.33 10.28
CA GLN A 168 2.48 -33.73 10.36
C GLN A 168 3.00 -34.57 9.19
N ASP A 169 3.07 -34.00 7.99
CA ASP A 169 3.63 -34.67 6.81
C ASP A 169 5.14 -34.89 6.93
N MET A 170 5.87 -33.89 7.46
CA MET A 170 7.31 -33.97 7.68
C MET A 170 7.69 -34.90 8.83
N ILE A 171 6.83 -35.03 9.84
CA ILE A 171 7.08 -35.83 11.04
C ILE A 171 5.87 -36.74 11.30
N PRO A 172 5.71 -37.84 10.54
CA PRO A 172 4.55 -38.73 10.67
C PRO A 172 4.45 -39.41 12.05
N SER A 173 5.56 -39.45 12.80
CA SER A 173 5.67 -40.08 14.12
C SER A 173 5.27 -39.16 15.28
N LEU A 174 4.73 -37.97 15.04
CA LEU A 174 4.26 -37.09 16.11
C LEU A 174 3.17 -37.77 16.94
N THR A 175 3.34 -37.77 18.27
CA THR A 175 2.31 -38.24 19.20
C THR A 175 1.15 -37.25 19.27
N THR A 176 0.00 -37.68 19.79
CA THR A 176 -1.16 -36.79 20.02
C THR A 176 -0.79 -35.58 20.87
N GLU A 177 -0.04 -35.78 21.96
CA GLU A 177 0.40 -34.69 22.84
C GLU A 177 1.27 -33.66 22.12
N GLN A 178 2.17 -34.12 21.23
CA GLN A 178 3.02 -33.24 20.45
C GLN A 178 2.21 -32.46 19.41
N LYS A 179 1.25 -33.13 18.76
CA LYS A 179 0.32 -32.50 17.81
C LYS A 179 -0.50 -31.39 18.48
N ASP A 180 -1.07 -31.68 19.64
CA ASP A 180 -1.83 -30.70 20.43
C ASP A 180 -0.95 -29.52 20.82
N LYS A 181 0.29 -29.78 21.26
CA LYS A 181 1.23 -28.73 21.64
C LYS A 181 1.65 -27.83 20.48
N ILE A 182 1.74 -28.36 19.26
CA ILE A 182 2.04 -27.58 18.06
C ILE A 182 0.85 -26.70 17.68
N TYR A 183 -0.38 -27.19 17.89
CA TYR A 183 -1.60 -26.50 17.48
C TYR A 183 -1.98 -25.32 18.40
N THR A 184 -1.60 -25.36 19.68
CA THR A 184 -1.95 -24.37 20.73
C THR A 184 -0.83 -23.39 21.06
#